data_AF-A0A2K2CPI6-F1
#
_entry.id   AF-A0A2K2CPI6-F1
#
_cell.length_a   1.000
_cell.length_b   1.000
_cell.length_c   1.000
_cell.angle_alpha   90.00
_cell.angle_beta   90.00
_cell.angle_gamma   90.00
#
_symmetry.space_group_name_H-M   'P 1'
#
loop_
_entity.id
_entity.type
_entity.pdbx_description
1 polymer ?
#
loop_
_entity_poly.entity_id
_entity_poly.type
_entity_poly.pdbx_seq_one_letter_code
_entity_poly.pdbx_strand_id
1 'polypeptide(L)'
;MHDGAAAALAGAACVGFSPARSSVERGSRHRFFSFLFSFWEMRRRRPALHSTRHGGGVAARRNISDGKFWSIMARDMANGITVNFKTKFLVVASGANSVENIPLIPGLQDFPGEAIHSSCYKAGKSYSGRNMLVVGSGNSGMEIAYDLASHGANTSIVIRSPLHIMTKELIRLGMTLAHHLPLKLVDNILVMMANFIFKDLSRHGITRPKIGPMVLKSETGRSAVIDVGNFGLIKKGIIKVQGRVTDIKGNIVQFEHGNESSFDEIVFATGYKSTANIANFFNHFQK
;
A
#
# COMPACT_ATOMS: atom_id res chain seq x y z
N MET A 1 20.33 23.75 31.66
CA MET A 1 19.32 22.71 31.92
C MET A 1 18.01 23.16 31.28
N HIS A 2 17.65 22.59 30.14
CA HIS A 2 16.30 22.72 29.57
C HIS A 2 15.79 21.31 29.33
N ASP A 3 14.88 20.88 30.19
CA ASP A 3 14.22 19.58 30.16
C ASP A 3 13.13 19.55 29.07
N GLY A 4 13.04 18.39 28.40
CA GLY A 4 11.75 17.89 27.89
C GLY A 4 11.34 18.27 26.48
N ALA A 5 12.21 18.11 25.47
CA ALA A 5 11.76 18.05 24.07
C ALA A 5 11.69 16.59 23.58
N ALA A 6 10.48 16.13 23.26
CA ALA A 6 10.29 14.90 22.50
C ALA A 6 10.64 15.18 21.03
N ALA A 7 11.60 14.42 20.46
CA ALA A 7 11.86 14.48 19.03
C ALA A 7 10.88 13.52 18.34
N ALA A 8 9.86 14.07 17.68
CA ALA A 8 8.96 13.30 16.83
C ALA A 8 9.47 13.34 15.38
N LEU A 9 9.85 12.18 14.84
CA LEU A 9 10.05 12.01 13.41
C LEU A 9 8.74 11.58 12.81
N ALA A 10 7.91 12.57 12.50
CA ALA A 10 6.61 12.37 11.88
C ALA A 10 6.79 12.05 10.39
N GLY A 11 6.74 10.77 10.03
CA GLY A 11 6.05 10.39 8.80
C GLY A 11 4.57 10.24 9.15
N ALA A 12 3.69 10.68 8.25
CA ALA A 12 2.26 10.64 8.50
C ALA A 12 1.78 9.17 8.62
N ALA A 13 1.44 8.74 9.83
CA ALA A 13 0.71 7.51 10.07
C ALA A 13 -0.67 7.85 10.67
N CYS A 14 -1.73 7.49 9.93
CA CYS A 14 -3.09 7.48 10.42
C CYS A 14 -3.20 6.57 11.66
N VAL A 15 -3.53 7.15 12.81
CA VAL A 15 -4.02 6.38 13.95
C VAL A 15 -5.52 6.66 14.05
N GLY A 16 -6.31 5.57 14.05
CA GLY A 16 -7.77 5.63 14.02
C GLY A 16 -8.36 6.28 15.27
N PHE A 17 -9.41 7.07 15.06
CA PHE A 17 -10.46 7.29 16.04
C PHE A 17 -11.80 7.60 15.37
N SER A 18 -12.88 7.21 16.05
CA SER A 18 -14.27 7.16 15.60
C SER A 18 -14.85 8.54 15.25
N PRO A 19 -15.51 8.73 14.08
CA PRO A 19 -16.18 9.99 13.78
C PRO A 19 -17.60 9.99 14.34
N ALA A 20 -17.92 11.05 15.08
CA ALA A 20 -19.30 11.47 15.28
C ALA A 20 -19.99 11.67 13.92
N ARG A 21 -21.27 11.29 13.87
CA ARG A 21 -22.19 11.29 12.72
C ARG A 21 -21.91 12.37 11.66
N SER A 22 -21.31 11.98 10.55
CA SER A 22 -21.62 12.49 9.22
C SER A 22 -21.19 11.46 8.18
N SER A 23 -21.96 11.32 7.11
CA SER A 23 -21.79 10.34 6.03
C SER A 23 -20.43 10.51 5.34
N VAL A 24 -19.47 9.65 5.65
CA VAL A 24 -18.13 9.67 5.03
C VAL A 24 -18.16 8.92 3.69
N GLU A 25 -18.52 9.65 2.63
CA GLU A 25 -18.08 9.35 1.27
C GLU A 25 -16.54 9.33 1.20
N ARG A 26 -15.97 8.59 0.24
CA ARG A 26 -14.51 8.48 0.09
C ARG A 26 -13.93 9.89 -0.18
N GLY A 27 -13.27 10.48 0.81
CA GLY A 27 -12.61 11.78 0.66
C GLY A 27 -11.46 11.70 -0.35
N SER A 28 -11.29 12.74 -1.18
CA SER A 28 -10.13 12.83 -2.07
C SER A 28 -8.82 12.92 -1.28
N ARG A 29 -7.69 12.54 -1.91
CA ARG A 29 -6.34 12.72 -1.32
C ARG A 29 -6.15 14.14 -0.78
N HIS A 30 -6.62 15.15 -1.53
CA HIS A 30 -6.58 16.55 -1.12
C HIS A 30 -7.37 16.82 0.16
N ARG A 31 -8.64 16.38 0.26
CA ARG A 31 -9.45 16.54 1.48
C ARG A 31 -8.80 15.89 2.69
N PHE A 32 -8.17 14.73 2.51
CA PHE A 32 -7.44 14.06 3.58
C PHE A 32 -6.22 14.87 4.05
N PHE A 33 -5.43 15.41 3.12
CA PHE A 33 -4.32 16.31 3.47
C PHE A 33 -4.80 17.60 4.15
N SER A 34 -5.85 18.23 3.64
CA SER A 34 -6.46 19.42 4.26
C SER A 34 -6.92 19.11 5.68
N PHE A 35 -7.58 17.97 5.90
CA PHE A 35 -7.99 17.52 7.24
C PHE A 35 -6.79 17.34 8.17
N LEU A 36 -5.73 16.65 7.72
CA LEU A 36 -4.51 16.47 8.53
C LEU A 36 -3.86 17.81 8.88
N PHE A 37 -3.83 18.75 7.93
CA PHE A 37 -3.28 20.08 8.15
C PHE A 37 -4.12 20.87 9.17
N SER A 38 -5.44 20.93 8.99
CA SER A 38 -6.34 21.57 9.95
C SER A 38 -6.29 20.93 11.34
N PHE A 39 -6.18 19.59 11.41
CA PHE A 39 -6.00 18.87 12.67
C PHE A 39 -4.69 19.25 13.36
N TRP A 40 -3.59 19.35 12.60
CA TRP A 40 -2.31 19.80 13.12
C TRP A 40 -2.38 21.25 13.61
N GLU A 41 -2.99 22.16 12.86
CA GLU A 41 -3.15 23.56 13.25
C GLU A 41 -3.98 23.69 14.53
N MET A 42 -5.10 22.96 14.64
CA MET A 42 -5.96 22.94 15.83
C MET A 42 -5.20 22.46 17.09
N ARG A 43 -4.23 21.55 16.93
CA ARG A 43 -3.45 20.96 18.04
C ARG A 43 -2.15 21.72 18.34
N ARG A 44 -1.79 22.77 17.60
CA ARG A 44 -0.50 23.50 17.68
C ARG A 44 -0.30 24.33 18.97
N ARG A 45 -1.07 24.10 20.03
CA ARG A 45 -1.01 24.87 21.30
C ARG A 45 0.26 24.64 22.16
N ARG A 46 1.33 24.02 21.65
CA ARG A 46 2.62 23.97 22.36
C ARG A 46 3.83 24.19 21.42
N PRO A 47 4.73 25.15 21.74
CA PRO A 47 5.93 25.40 20.95
C PRO A 47 7.10 24.55 21.49
N ALA A 48 7.31 23.35 20.96
CA ALA A 48 8.55 22.58 21.21
C ALA A 48 8.82 21.50 20.15
N LEU A 49 8.44 21.74 18.89
CA LEU A 49 8.89 20.90 17.78
C LEU A 49 9.99 21.65 17.05
N HIS A 50 11.24 21.24 17.27
CA HIS A 50 12.28 21.48 16.27
C HIS A 50 11.91 20.69 15.03
N SER A 51 11.16 21.36 14.15
CA SER A 51 10.79 20.84 12.85
C SER A 51 11.93 21.20 11.90
N THR A 52 12.73 20.22 11.49
CA THR A 52 13.38 20.30 10.19
C THR A 52 12.26 20.20 9.16
N ARG A 53 11.70 21.35 8.78
CA ARG A 53 10.90 21.43 7.56
C ARG A 53 11.90 21.19 6.43
N HIS A 54 11.53 20.31 5.50
CA HIS A 54 12.19 20.02 4.22
C HIS A 54 12.87 18.64 4.21
N GLY A 55 12.79 17.98 3.04
CA GLY A 55 13.14 16.58 2.86
C GLY A 55 14.52 16.27 3.41
N GLY A 56 14.57 15.49 4.48
CA GLY A 56 15.81 15.17 5.20
C GLY A 56 15.84 13.69 5.58
N GLY A 57 17.03 13.10 5.50
CA GLY A 57 17.28 11.75 5.98
C GLY A 57 17.63 11.79 7.47
N VAL A 58 17.06 10.90 8.28
CA VAL A 58 17.33 10.85 9.71
C VAL A 58 17.82 9.47 10.12
N ALA A 59 18.93 9.45 10.86
CA ALA A 59 19.49 8.26 11.46
C ALA A 59 19.48 8.40 12.98
N ALA A 60 19.12 7.34 13.70
CA ALA A 60 19.25 7.34 15.15
C ALA A 60 20.07 6.15 15.61
N ARG A 61 20.82 6.32 16.69
CA ARG A 61 21.54 5.24 17.36
C ARG A 61 21.19 5.24 18.85
N ARG A 62 20.88 4.07 19.40
CA ARG A 62 20.77 3.94 20.86
C ARG A 62 22.17 3.98 21.45
N ASN A 63 22.43 4.87 22.40
CA ASN A 63 23.68 4.80 23.15
C ASN A 63 23.52 3.73 24.25
N ILE A 64 24.34 2.67 24.16
CA ILE A 64 24.23 1.47 25.01
C ILE A 64 24.89 1.69 26.38
N SER A 65 25.77 2.70 26.52
CA SER A 65 26.54 2.90 27.77
C SER A 65 25.70 3.29 28.99
N ASP A 66 24.62 4.07 28.80
CA ASP A 66 23.77 4.57 29.91
C ASP A 66 22.30 4.09 29.86
N GLY A 67 21.85 3.49 28.75
CA GLY A 67 20.48 2.96 28.57
C GLY A 67 19.32 3.96 28.62
N LYS A 68 19.53 5.19 29.13
CA LYS A 68 18.52 6.20 29.48
C LYS A 68 18.18 7.21 28.37
N PHE A 69 19.01 7.32 27.33
CA PHE A 69 18.84 8.34 26.28
C PHE A 69 19.15 7.81 24.88
N TRP A 70 18.44 8.36 23.89
CA TRP A 70 18.69 8.25 22.46
C TRP A 70 19.64 9.35 22.00
N SER A 71 20.57 9.00 21.11
CA SER A 71 21.37 9.96 20.35
C SER A 71 20.97 9.88 18.88
N ILE A 72 20.52 11.00 18.31
CA ILE A 72 19.93 11.05 16.97
C ILE A 72 20.76 11.99 16.13
N MET A 73 21.08 11.57 14.92
CA MET A 73 21.76 12.37 13.91
C MET A 73 20.77 12.64 12.78
N ALA A 74 20.28 13.87 12.68
CA ALA A 74 19.43 14.28 11.57
C ALA A 74 20.28 15.00 10.52
N ARG A 75 20.18 14.58 9.26
CA ARG A 75 20.78 15.29 8.14
C ARG A 75 19.68 15.99 7.35
N ASP A 76 19.77 17.31 7.28
CA ASP A 76 19.04 18.09 6.30
C ASP A 76 19.64 17.83 4.92
N MET A 77 18.88 17.21 4.00
CA MET A 77 19.38 16.91 2.66
C MET A 77 19.33 18.12 1.72
N ALA A 78 18.56 19.17 2.06
CA ALA A 78 18.52 20.41 1.29
C ALA A 78 19.73 21.28 1.60
N ASN A 79 20.14 21.33 2.88
CA ASN A 79 21.22 22.21 3.34
C ASN A 79 22.54 21.46 3.64
N GLY A 80 22.52 20.13 3.62
CA GLY A 80 23.67 19.29 4.01
C GLY A 80 24.01 19.31 5.51
N ILE A 81 23.27 20.09 6.30
CA ILE A 81 23.54 20.31 7.73
C ILE A 81 23.19 19.05 8.51
N THR A 82 24.11 18.61 9.36
CA THR A 82 23.89 17.50 10.28
C THR A 82 23.74 18.03 11.69
N VAL A 83 22.63 17.68 12.36
CA VAL A 83 22.31 18.10 13.73
C VAL A 83 22.19 16.88 14.63
N ASN A 84 22.82 16.95 15.79
CA ASN A 84 22.76 15.90 16.81
C ASN A 84 21.75 16.27 17.90
N PHE A 85 20.84 15.34 18.21
CA PHE A 85 19.87 15.47 19.29
C PHE A 85 20.09 14.40 20.36
N LYS A 86 19.76 14.74 21.61
CA LYS A 86 19.70 13.80 22.73
C LYS A 86 18.31 13.85 23.36
N THR A 87 17.64 12.71 23.49
CA THR A 87 16.27 12.66 24.05
C THR A 87 16.03 11.37 24.82
N LYS A 88 15.06 11.36 25.74
CA LYS A 88 14.66 10.16 26.49
C LYS A 88 13.78 9.23 25.65
N PHE A 89 13.01 9.79 24.73
CA PHE A 89 12.02 9.06 23.92
C PHE A 89 12.17 9.40 22.45
N LEU A 90 12.18 8.37 21.61
CA LEU A 90 12.20 8.50 20.15
C LEU A 90 10.91 7.89 19.59
N VAL A 91 10.16 8.69 18.83
CA VAL A 91 8.99 8.21 18.07
C VAL A 91 9.38 8.11 16.61
N VAL A 92 9.41 6.89 16.08
CA VAL A 92 9.65 6.62 14.66
C VAL A 92 8.29 6.44 13.97
N ALA A 93 7.93 7.40 13.13
CA ALA A 93 6.70 7.33 12.33
C ALA A 93 6.99 7.34 10.82
N SER A 94 8.14 6.82 10.37
CA SER A 94 8.60 6.85 8.97
C SER A 94 7.69 6.13 7.95
N GLY A 95 6.66 5.44 8.40
CA GLY A 95 5.80 4.59 7.57
C GLY A 95 6.47 3.26 7.21
N ALA A 96 5.67 2.30 6.75
CA ALA A 96 6.13 0.95 6.40
C ALA A 96 6.33 0.73 4.88
N ASN A 97 5.91 1.71 4.06
CA ASN A 97 5.76 1.55 2.61
C ASN A 97 6.63 2.52 1.82
N SER A 98 7.95 2.46 1.99
CA SER A 98 8.87 3.42 1.36
C SER A 98 9.79 2.84 0.29
N VAL A 99 10.11 1.54 0.34
CA VAL A 99 11.00 0.91 -0.64
C VAL A 99 10.18 0.06 -1.58
N GLU A 100 10.26 0.38 -2.88
CA GLU A 100 9.53 -0.32 -3.93
C GLU A 100 9.94 -1.79 -4.02
N ASN A 101 8.99 -2.67 -4.36
CA ASN A 101 9.26 -4.09 -4.47
C ASN A 101 9.00 -4.60 -5.89
N ILE A 102 9.92 -4.38 -6.82
CA ILE A 102 9.88 -5.01 -8.14
C ILE A 102 10.54 -6.39 -8.03
N PRO A 103 9.83 -7.51 -8.30
CA PRO A 103 10.42 -8.84 -8.25
C PRO A 103 11.42 -9.05 -9.39
N LEU A 104 12.43 -9.88 -9.16
CA LEU A 104 13.32 -10.33 -10.22
C LEU A 104 12.54 -11.28 -11.13
N ILE A 105 12.30 -10.87 -12.37
CA ILE A 105 11.65 -11.67 -13.41
C ILE A 105 12.67 -11.87 -14.53
N PRO A 106 12.93 -13.12 -14.95
CA PRO A 106 13.77 -13.40 -16.10
C PRO A 106 13.33 -12.61 -17.35
N GLY A 107 14.30 -11.97 -18.00
CA GLY A 107 14.10 -11.19 -19.23
C GLY A 107 13.43 -9.82 -19.07
N LEU A 108 13.09 -9.40 -17.83
CA LEU A 108 12.52 -8.08 -17.58
C LEU A 108 13.44 -6.92 -18.01
N GLN A 109 14.76 -7.10 -17.91
CA GLN A 109 15.76 -6.12 -18.34
C GLN A 109 15.77 -5.88 -19.85
N ASP A 110 15.27 -6.85 -20.62
CA ASP A 110 15.21 -6.82 -22.09
C ASP A 110 13.82 -6.41 -22.60
N PHE A 111 12.90 -6.07 -21.68
CA PHE A 111 11.58 -5.57 -22.03
C PHE A 111 11.71 -4.18 -22.68
N PRO A 112 11.22 -3.98 -23.92
CA PRO A 112 11.45 -2.75 -24.67
C PRO A 112 10.58 -1.57 -24.19
N GLY A 113 9.53 -1.86 -23.42
CA GLY A 113 8.60 -0.87 -22.88
C GLY A 113 8.98 -0.38 -21.47
N GLU A 114 8.18 0.52 -20.92
CA GLU A 114 8.37 0.95 -19.53
C GLU A 114 7.86 -0.09 -18.55
N ALA A 115 8.70 -0.41 -17.56
CA ALA A 115 8.41 -1.31 -16.46
C ALA A 115 8.52 -0.52 -15.13
N ILE A 116 7.40 0.01 -14.64
CA ILE A 116 7.38 0.94 -13.49
C ILE A 116 6.73 0.30 -12.26
N HIS A 117 7.13 0.75 -11.06
CA HIS A 117 6.38 0.44 -9.85
C HIS A 117 5.13 1.34 -9.72
N SER A 118 4.11 0.84 -9.01
CA SER A 118 2.86 1.56 -8.75
C SER A 118 3.02 2.93 -8.07
N SER A 119 4.15 3.21 -7.43
CA SER A 119 4.52 4.53 -6.89
C SER A 119 4.72 5.59 -7.97
N CYS A 120 5.19 5.17 -9.16
CA CYS A 120 5.45 6.04 -10.29
C CYS A 120 4.21 6.26 -11.16
N TYR A 121 3.17 5.43 -10.98
CA TYR A 121 1.92 5.55 -11.71
C TYR A 121 1.14 6.81 -11.32
N LYS A 122 0.67 7.56 -12.33
CA LYS A 122 -0.05 8.83 -12.11
C LYS A 122 -1.51 8.77 -12.56
N ALA A 123 -1.77 8.40 -13.81
CA ALA A 123 -3.11 8.38 -14.39
C ALA A 123 -3.18 7.48 -15.63
N GLY A 124 -4.35 6.86 -15.85
CA GLY A 124 -4.59 5.91 -16.93
C GLY A 124 -4.69 6.55 -18.32
N LYS A 125 -5.02 7.84 -18.39
CA LYS A 125 -5.30 8.57 -19.63
C LYS A 125 -4.17 8.49 -20.67
N SER A 126 -2.92 8.45 -20.23
CA SER A 126 -1.75 8.39 -21.12
C SER A 126 -1.57 7.03 -21.82
N TYR A 127 -2.32 6.01 -21.40
CA TYR A 127 -2.17 4.63 -21.84
C TYR A 127 -3.31 4.15 -22.73
N SER A 128 -4.16 5.06 -23.20
CA SER A 128 -5.28 4.73 -24.09
C SER A 128 -4.79 3.99 -25.34
N GLY A 129 -5.44 2.86 -25.67
CA GLY A 129 -5.07 1.99 -26.78
C GLY A 129 -3.83 1.10 -26.55
N ARG A 130 -3.08 1.27 -25.46
CA ARG A 130 -1.89 0.46 -25.16
C ARG A 130 -2.25 -0.85 -24.46
N ASN A 131 -1.43 -1.88 -24.68
CA ASN A 131 -1.50 -3.17 -23.99
C ASN A 131 -0.76 -3.09 -22.66
N MET A 132 -1.50 -3.05 -21.57
CA MET A 132 -0.96 -2.79 -20.23
C MET A 132 -1.03 -4.05 -19.38
N LEU A 133 0.08 -4.39 -18.72
CA LEU A 133 0.12 -5.45 -17.72
C LEU A 133 0.26 -4.87 -16.31
N VAL A 134 -0.70 -5.12 -15.44
CA VAL A 134 -0.61 -4.81 -14.02
C VAL A 134 -0.19 -6.06 -13.25
N VAL A 135 1.01 -6.05 -12.67
CA VAL A 135 1.53 -7.17 -11.89
C VAL A 135 1.16 -6.97 -10.42
N GLY A 136 0.18 -7.73 -9.93
CA GLY A 136 -0.23 -7.71 -8.54
C GLY A 136 -1.69 -7.32 -8.34
N SER A 137 -2.36 -8.01 -7.43
CA SER A 137 -3.80 -7.97 -7.23
C SER A 137 -4.20 -7.36 -5.87
N GLY A 138 -3.35 -6.51 -5.30
CA GLY A 138 -3.68 -5.73 -4.11
C GLY A 138 -4.60 -4.56 -4.44
N ASN A 139 -4.94 -3.74 -3.43
CA ASN A 139 -5.80 -2.55 -3.65
C ASN A 139 -5.22 -1.62 -4.73
N SER A 140 -3.92 -1.31 -4.69
CA SER A 140 -3.28 -0.48 -5.72
C SER A 140 -3.37 -1.09 -7.11
N GLY A 141 -3.08 -2.38 -7.27
CA GLY A 141 -3.12 -3.05 -8.57
C GLY A 141 -4.52 -3.08 -9.16
N MET A 142 -5.53 -3.30 -8.32
CA MET A 142 -6.93 -3.28 -8.73
C MET A 142 -7.37 -1.85 -9.11
N GLU A 143 -7.03 -0.83 -8.31
CA GLU A 143 -7.37 0.55 -8.65
C GLU A 143 -6.67 1.03 -9.94
N ILE A 144 -5.41 0.64 -10.16
CA ILE A 144 -4.66 0.94 -11.39
C ILE A 144 -5.28 0.22 -12.59
N ALA A 145 -5.62 -1.06 -12.47
CA ALA A 145 -6.26 -1.81 -13.55
C ALA A 145 -7.62 -1.21 -13.92
N TYR A 146 -8.40 -0.76 -12.93
CA TYR A 146 -9.66 -0.04 -13.17
C TYR A 146 -9.43 1.25 -13.96
N ASP A 147 -8.46 2.06 -13.52
CA ASP A 147 -8.17 3.36 -14.09
C ASP A 147 -7.68 3.23 -15.55
N LEU A 148 -6.79 2.27 -15.82
CA LEU A 148 -6.31 1.95 -17.18
C LEU A 148 -7.45 1.52 -18.09
N ALA A 149 -8.26 0.54 -17.66
CA ALA A 149 -9.37 0.03 -18.46
C ALA A 149 -10.44 1.10 -18.71
N SER A 150 -10.72 1.94 -17.72
CA SER A 150 -11.69 3.05 -17.84
C SER A 150 -11.22 4.13 -18.81
N HIS A 151 -9.92 4.25 -19.06
CA HIS A 151 -9.33 5.20 -20.01
C HIS A 151 -8.99 4.56 -21.38
N GLY A 152 -9.48 3.35 -21.63
CA GLY A 152 -9.35 2.69 -22.94
C GLY A 152 -8.05 1.94 -23.17
N ALA A 153 -7.27 1.64 -22.12
CA ALA A 153 -6.12 0.75 -22.23
C ALA A 153 -6.56 -0.73 -22.27
N ASN A 154 -5.91 -1.54 -23.10
CA ASN A 154 -6.10 -2.99 -23.14
C ASN A 154 -5.43 -3.62 -21.92
N THR A 155 -6.19 -3.79 -20.84
CA THR A 155 -5.63 -4.06 -19.51
C THR A 155 -5.66 -5.54 -19.15
N SER A 156 -4.52 -6.07 -18.73
CA SER A 156 -4.41 -7.38 -18.08
C SER A 156 -3.88 -7.23 -16.65
N ILE A 157 -4.34 -8.07 -15.73
CA ILE A 157 -3.89 -8.09 -14.34
C ILE A 157 -3.43 -9.48 -13.91
N VAL A 158 -2.27 -9.54 -13.26
CA VAL A 158 -1.72 -10.79 -12.71
C VAL A 158 -2.28 -11.04 -11.32
N ILE A 159 -2.99 -12.16 -11.16
CA ILE A 159 -3.55 -12.62 -9.89
C ILE A 159 -2.91 -13.96 -9.52
N ARG A 160 -1.83 -13.89 -8.73
CA ARG A 160 -1.03 -15.09 -8.36
C ARG A 160 -1.61 -15.93 -7.22
N SER A 161 -2.52 -15.38 -6.42
CA SER A 161 -2.97 -16.02 -5.19
C SER A 161 -4.42 -15.69 -4.89
N PRO A 162 -5.17 -16.62 -4.26
CA PRO A 162 -6.56 -16.39 -3.91
C PRO A 162 -6.74 -15.10 -3.11
N LEU A 163 -7.80 -14.33 -3.38
CA LEU A 163 -8.09 -13.08 -2.69
C LEU A 163 -9.59 -12.90 -2.45
N HIS A 164 -9.93 -12.16 -1.38
CA HIS A 164 -11.30 -11.73 -1.13
C HIS A 164 -11.55 -10.38 -1.82
N ILE A 165 -12.54 -10.33 -2.70
CA ILE A 165 -13.08 -9.08 -3.24
C ILE A 165 -14.29 -8.69 -2.38
N MET A 166 -14.29 -7.46 -1.87
CA MET A 166 -15.29 -6.95 -0.95
C MET A 166 -15.72 -5.55 -1.35
N THR A 167 -16.96 -5.17 -1.07
CA THR A 167 -17.36 -3.76 -1.16
C THR A 167 -16.91 -3.02 0.11
N LYS A 168 -16.82 -1.69 0.02
CA LYS A 168 -16.56 -0.84 1.20
C LYS A 168 -17.57 -1.10 2.32
N GLU A 169 -18.85 -1.26 1.97
CA GLU A 169 -19.91 -1.48 2.94
C GLU A 169 -19.81 -2.84 3.63
N LEU A 170 -19.40 -3.90 2.91
CA LEU A 170 -19.13 -5.19 3.53
C LEU A 170 -17.97 -5.12 4.52
N ILE A 171 -16.86 -4.46 4.16
CA ILE A 171 -15.74 -4.27 5.09
C ILE A 171 -16.17 -3.47 6.32
N ARG A 172 -16.98 -2.41 6.12
CA ARG A 172 -17.51 -1.60 7.22
C ARG A 172 -18.38 -2.43 8.15
N LEU A 173 -19.32 -3.20 7.60
CA LEU A 173 -20.15 -4.12 8.35
C LEU A 173 -19.30 -5.13 9.14
N GLY A 174 -18.29 -5.72 8.49
CA GLY A 174 -17.36 -6.66 9.11
C GLY A 174 -16.63 -6.08 10.31
N MET A 175 -16.10 -4.86 10.17
CA MET A 175 -15.43 -4.15 11.27
C MET A 175 -16.39 -3.87 12.43
N THR A 176 -17.63 -3.45 12.15
CA THR A 176 -18.65 -3.22 13.19
C THR A 176 -19.01 -4.50 13.93
N LEU A 177 -19.27 -5.60 13.20
CA LEU A 177 -19.65 -6.88 13.80
C LEU A 177 -18.50 -7.52 14.59
N ALA A 178 -17.25 -7.32 14.16
CA ALA A 178 -16.07 -7.85 14.85
C ALA A 178 -15.87 -7.27 16.27
N HIS A 179 -16.52 -6.16 16.62
CA HIS A 179 -16.52 -5.66 17.99
C HIS A 179 -17.41 -6.47 18.94
N HIS A 180 -18.37 -7.25 18.41
CA HIS A 180 -19.40 -7.91 19.19
C HIS A 180 -19.47 -9.43 18.97
N LEU A 181 -18.89 -9.94 17.87
CA LEU A 181 -18.99 -11.34 17.46
C LEU A 181 -17.61 -11.95 17.20
N PRO A 182 -17.45 -13.28 17.37
CA PRO A 182 -16.22 -13.98 16.98
C PRO A 182 -15.91 -13.80 15.49
N LEU A 183 -14.64 -13.61 15.14
CA LEU A 183 -14.20 -13.33 13.76
C LEU A 183 -14.67 -14.36 12.74
N LYS A 184 -14.71 -15.66 13.10
CA LYS A 184 -15.20 -16.73 12.20
C LYS A 184 -16.68 -16.55 11.83
N LEU A 185 -17.51 -16.11 12.77
CA LEU A 185 -18.94 -15.87 12.51
C LEU A 185 -19.11 -14.65 11.60
N VAL A 186 -18.36 -13.58 11.86
CA VAL A 186 -18.33 -12.38 11.00
C VAL A 186 -17.91 -12.76 9.59
N ASP A 187 -16.84 -13.54 9.45
CA ASP A 187 -16.34 -13.99 8.15
C ASP A 187 -17.37 -14.81 7.37
N ASN A 188 -18.11 -15.71 8.02
CA ASN A 188 -19.18 -16.46 7.37
C ASN A 188 -20.26 -15.54 6.81
N ILE A 189 -20.69 -14.54 7.58
CA ILE A 189 -21.68 -13.53 7.14
C ILE A 189 -21.13 -12.75 5.94
N LEU A 190 -19.88 -12.27 6.02
CA LEU A 190 -19.25 -11.50 4.95
C LEU A 190 -19.08 -12.30 3.67
N VAL A 191 -18.61 -13.55 3.76
CA VAL A 191 -18.41 -14.43 2.60
C VAL A 191 -19.75 -14.77 1.95
N MET A 192 -20.80 -15.03 2.74
CA MET A 192 -22.16 -15.25 2.24
C MET A 192 -22.68 -14.04 1.46
N MET A 193 -22.58 -12.83 2.03
CA MET A 193 -23.00 -11.60 1.34
C MET A 193 -22.15 -11.32 0.10
N ALA A 194 -20.82 -11.53 0.18
CA ALA A 194 -19.93 -11.38 -0.97
C ALA A 194 -20.23 -12.40 -2.07
N ASN A 195 -20.66 -13.62 -1.74
CA ASN A 195 -21.13 -14.60 -2.72
C ASN A 195 -22.40 -14.13 -3.44
N PHE A 196 -23.31 -13.48 -2.72
CA PHE A 196 -24.52 -12.92 -3.33
C PHE A 196 -24.19 -11.78 -4.30
N ILE A 197 -23.28 -10.88 -3.93
CA ILE A 197 -22.90 -9.71 -4.75
C ILE A 197 -22.03 -10.11 -5.94
N PHE A 198 -20.92 -10.81 -5.70
CA PHE A 198 -19.90 -11.05 -6.72
C PHE A 198 -20.08 -12.40 -7.44
N LYS A 199 -20.88 -13.31 -6.88
CA LYS A 199 -20.98 -14.71 -7.35
C LYS A 199 -19.61 -15.40 -7.40
N ASP A 200 -19.56 -16.54 -8.09
CA ASP A 200 -18.31 -17.26 -8.31
C ASP A 200 -17.51 -16.61 -9.45
N LEU A 201 -16.25 -16.29 -9.14
CA LEU A 201 -15.29 -15.67 -10.04
C LEU A 201 -14.20 -16.65 -10.50
N SER A 202 -14.29 -17.92 -10.11
CA SER A 202 -13.33 -18.97 -10.49
C SER A 202 -13.12 -19.05 -12.00
N ARG A 203 -14.20 -18.91 -12.78
CA ARG A 203 -14.20 -18.88 -14.25
C ARG A 203 -13.40 -17.72 -14.85
N HIS A 204 -13.16 -16.67 -14.08
CA HIS A 204 -12.37 -15.50 -14.47
C HIS A 204 -10.98 -15.52 -13.81
N GLY A 205 -10.53 -16.67 -13.29
CA GLY A 205 -9.21 -16.82 -12.68
C GLY A 205 -9.10 -16.28 -11.25
N ILE A 206 -10.21 -15.90 -10.60
CA ILE A 206 -10.18 -15.37 -9.22
C ILE A 206 -10.81 -16.37 -8.26
N THR A 207 -9.97 -16.93 -7.41
CA THR A 207 -10.38 -17.85 -6.36
C THR A 207 -10.36 -17.18 -5.00
N ARG A 208 -11.24 -17.62 -4.10
CA ARG A 208 -11.28 -17.11 -2.72
C ARG A 208 -10.39 -17.94 -1.80
N PRO A 209 -9.69 -17.32 -0.83
CA PRO A 209 -9.01 -18.04 0.23
C PRO A 209 -9.99 -18.87 1.07
N LYS A 210 -9.51 -19.99 1.63
CA LYS A 210 -10.29 -20.82 2.57
C LYS A 210 -10.58 -20.11 3.90
N ILE A 211 -9.66 -19.23 4.31
CA ILE A 211 -9.77 -18.40 5.51
C ILE A 211 -10.55 -17.14 5.15
N GLY A 212 -11.50 -16.73 5.99
CA GLY A 212 -12.32 -15.54 5.76
C GLY A 212 -11.53 -14.23 5.85
N PRO A 213 -12.11 -13.11 5.37
CA PRO A 213 -11.39 -11.84 5.18
C PRO A 213 -10.86 -11.21 6.47
N MET A 214 -11.59 -11.30 7.59
CA MET A 214 -11.20 -10.71 8.87
C MET A 214 -10.13 -11.56 9.56
N VAL A 215 -10.32 -12.88 9.58
CA VAL A 215 -9.30 -13.80 10.13
C VAL A 215 -8.02 -13.73 9.31
N LEU A 216 -8.11 -13.72 7.96
CA LEU A 216 -6.96 -13.59 7.07
C LEU A 216 -6.15 -12.33 7.39
N LYS A 217 -6.83 -11.18 7.61
CA LYS A 217 -6.18 -9.93 7.99
C LYS A 217 -5.51 -10.03 9.36
N SER A 218 -6.17 -10.65 10.34
CA SER A 218 -5.63 -10.81 11.69
C SER A 218 -4.39 -11.71 11.73
N GLU A 219 -4.38 -12.81 10.99
CA GLU A 219 -3.32 -13.82 11.04
C GLU A 219 -2.13 -13.48 10.12
N THR A 220 -2.40 -12.92 8.94
CA THR A 220 -1.37 -12.72 7.90
C THR A 220 -1.07 -11.26 7.60
N GLY A 221 -1.87 -10.32 8.14
CA GLY A 221 -1.85 -8.91 7.74
C GLY A 221 -2.44 -8.63 6.36
N ARG A 222 -2.75 -9.67 5.56
CA ARG A 222 -3.28 -9.51 4.21
C ARG A 222 -4.76 -9.11 4.26
N SER A 223 -5.05 -7.90 3.78
CA SER A 223 -6.42 -7.40 3.72
C SER A 223 -7.14 -7.86 2.45
N ALA A 224 -8.48 -7.94 2.53
CA ALA A 224 -9.33 -8.08 1.35
C ALA A 224 -9.18 -6.87 0.42
N VAL A 225 -9.39 -7.11 -0.87
CA VAL A 225 -9.42 -6.07 -1.91
C VAL A 225 -10.77 -5.38 -1.89
N ILE A 226 -10.76 -4.05 -1.88
CA ILE A 226 -11.97 -3.26 -2.00
C ILE A 226 -12.26 -3.03 -3.48
N ASP A 227 -13.40 -3.54 -3.96
CA ASP A 227 -13.83 -3.29 -5.33
C ASP A 227 -14.22 -1.81 -5.53
N VAL A 228 -13.73 -1.24 -6.63
CA VAL A 228 -14.04 0.13 -7.09
C VAL A 228 -14.79 0.13 -8.42
N GLY A 229 -15.19 -1.04 -8.93
CA GLY A 229 -15.81 -1.23 -10.24
C GLY A 229 -15.06 -2.24 -11.14
N ASN A 230 -13.88 -2.69 -10.72
CA ASN A 230 -13.08 -3.71 -11.41
C ASN A 230 -13.85 -4.99 -11.66
N PHE A 231 -14.62 -5.44 -10.67
CA PHE A 231 -15.41 -6.65 -10.78
C PHE A 231 -16.26 -6.67 -12.05
N GLY A 232 -16.94 -5.57 -12.36
CA GLY A 232 -17.78 -5.45 -13.55
C GLY A 232 -16.97 -5.55 -14.85
N LEU A 233 -15.77 -4.97 -14.88
CA LEU A 233 -14.89 -4.97 -16.05
C LEU A 233 -14.23 -6.35 -16.27
N ILE A 234 -13.85 -7.04 -15.19
CA ILE A 234 -13.31 -8.41 -15.23
C ILE A 234 -14.37 -9.37 -15.76
N LYS A 235 -15.61 -9.26 -15.27
CA LYS A 235 -16.71 -10.11 -15.73
C LYS A 235 -17.07 -9.89 -17.20
N LYS A 236 -16.88 -8.67 -17.71
CA LYS A 236 -17.06 -8.34 -19.14
C LYS A 236 -15.85 -8.74 -20.00
N GLY A 237 -14.77 -9.24 -19.41
CA GLY A 237 -13.53 -9.56 -20.12
C GLY A 237 -12.73 -8.33 -20.58
N ILE A 238 -13.11 -7.13 -20.14
CA ILE A 238 -12.40 -5.88 -20.45
C ILE A 238 -11.05 -5.86 -19.72
N ILE A 239 -11.04 -6.27 -18.45
CA ILE A 239 -9.80 -6.56 -17.71
C ILE A 239 -9.56 -8.07 -17.76
N LYS A 240 -8.46 -8.49 -18.37
CA LYS A 240 -8.09 -9.91 -18.50
C LYS A 240 -7.28 -10.35 -17.28
N VAL A 241 -7.68 -11.45 -16.65
CA VAL A 241 -6.92 -12.02 -15.52
C VAL A 241 -5.89 -13.00 -16.05
N GLN A 242 -4.65 -12.82 -15.62
CA GLN A 242 -3.51 -13.66 -15.98
C GLN A 242 -2.93 -14.37 -14.76
N GLY A 243 -2.31 -15.53 -15.01
CA GLY A 243 -1.56 -16.29 -14.03
C GLY A 243 -0.23 -15.63 -13.67
N ARG A 244 0.59 -16.34 -12.89
CA ARG A 244 1.93 -15.87 -12.50
C ARG A 244 2.82 -15.67 -13.74
N VAL A 245 3.56 -14.56 -13.80
CA VAL A 245 4.58 -14.34 -14.83
C VAL A 245 5.76 -15.30 -14.62
N THR A 246 6.18 -16.00 -15.67
CA THR A 246 7.31 -16.94 -15.64
C THR A 246 8.55 -16.39 -16.31
N ASP A 247 8.40 -15.74 -17.47
CA ASP A 247 9.50 -15.25 -18.30
C ASP A 247 9.03 -14.09 -19.17
N ILE A 248 9.96 -13.22 -19.59
CA ILE A 248 9.70 -12.10 -20.50
C ILE A 248 10.68 -12.17 -21.66
N LYS A 249 10.19 -12.15 -22.90
CA LYS A 249 11.01 -12.20 -24.12
C LYS A 249 10.66 -11.05 -25.03
N GLY A 250 11.48 -10.00 -25.03
CA GLY A 250 11.13 -8.74 -25.70
C GLY A 250 9.84 -8.18 -25.10
N ASN A 251 8.82 -7.93 -25.92
CA ASN A 251 7.52 -7.44 -25.46
C ASN A 251 6.52 -8.55 -25.10
N ILE A 252 6.90 -9.82 -25.20
CA ILE A 252 6.03 -10.97 -24.90
C ILE A 252 6.25 -11.40 -23.45
N VAL A 253 5.16 -11.45 -22.68
CA VAL A 253 5.16 -11.95 -21.30
C VAL A 253 4.54 -13.35 -21.30
N GLN A 254 5.28 -14.31 -20.76
CA GLN A 254 4.84 -15.68 -20.57
C GLN A 254 4.25 -15.87 -19.16
N PHE A 255 3.12 -16.56 -19.09
CA PHE A 255 2.41 -16.86 -17.85
C PHE A 255 2.41 -18.35 -17.56
N GLU A 256 2.20 -18.67 -16.28
CA GLU A 256 1.96 -20.04 -15.81
C GLU A 256 0.82 -20.68 -16.61
N HIS A 257 0.99 -21.97 -16.94
CA HIS A 257 0.15 -22.75 -17.86
C HIS A 257 0.33 -22.44 -19.37
N GLY A 258 1.39 -21.71 -19.74
CA GLY A 258 1.83 -21.58 -21.14
C GLY A 258 1.09 -20.52 -21.96
N ASN A 259 0.27 -19.69 -21.31
CA ASN A 259 -0.34 -18.55 -21.98
C ASN A 259 0.71 -17.44 -22.20
N GLU A 260 0.64 -16.77 -23.34
CA GLU A 260 1.54 -15.67 -23.68
C GLU A 260 0.74 -14.47 -24.20
N SER A 261 1.20 -13.26 -23.94
CA SER A 261 0.60 -12.05 -24.49
C SER A 261 1.64 -10.95 -24.62
N SER A 262 1.50 -10.10 -25.62
CA SER A 262 2.36 -8.93 -25.80
C SER A 262 1.84 -7.73 -25.01
N PHE A 263 2.78 -6.97 -24.45
CA PHE A 263 2.48 -5.77 -23.67
C PHE A 263 3.41 -4.62 -24.07
N ASP A 264 2.85 -3.41 -24.07
CA ASP A 264 3.60 -2.19 -24.34
C ASP A 264 4.26 -1.69 -23.05
N GLU A 265 3.62 -1.89 -21.90
CA GLU A 265 4.12 -1.45 -20.59
C GLU A 265 3.67 -2.36 -19.44
N ILE A 266 4.45 -2.34 -18.36
CA ILE A 266 4.22 -3.13 -17.15
C ILE A 266 4.19 -2.21 -15.92
N VAL A 267 3.12 -2.33 -15.12
CA VAL A 267 2.99 -1.65 -13.83
C VAL A 267 3.04 -2.67 -12.70
N PHE A 268 4.10 -2.62 -11.90
CA PHE A 268 4.29 -3.46 -10.72
C PHE A 268 3.54 -2.90 -9.51
N ALA A 269 2.39 -3.50 -9.18
CA ALA A 269 1.62 -3.27 -7.98
C ALA A 269 1.90 -4.32 -6.90
N THR A 270 3.19 -4.60 -6.70
CA THR A 270 3.76 -5.68 -5.87
C THR A 270 4.09 -5.24 -4.44
N GLY A 271 3.61 -4.05 -4.05
CA GLY A 271 3.75 -3.50 -2.71
C GLY A 271 5.14 -2.95 -2.43
N TYR A 272 5.44 -2.77 -1.16
CA TYR A 272 6.70 -2.19 -0.69
C TYR A 272 7.42 -3.16 0.22
N LYS A 273 8.75 -3.10 0.23
CA LYS A 273 9.58 -3.75 1.24
C LYS A 273 9.46 -2.97 2.54
N SER A 274 9.21 -3.69 3.63
CA SER A 274 9.20 -3.08 4.97
C SER A 274 10.61 -2.60 5.31
N THR A 275 10.77 -1.29 5.42
CA THR A 275 11.98 -0.64 5.98
C THR A 275 11.96 -0.57 7.49
N ALA A 276 10.82 -0.91 8.12
CA ALA A 276 10.63 -0.92 9.57
C ALA A 276 11.29 -2.12 10.25
N ASN A 277 12.48 -2.52 9.80
CA ASN A 277 13.35 -3.35 10.62
C ASN A 277 14.05 -2.39 11.59
N ILE A 278 13.52 -2.28 12.81
CA ILE A 278 14.13 -1.51 13.91
C ILE A 278 15.62 -1.86 14.05
N ALA A 279 16.00 -3.12 13.79
CA ALA A 279 17.39 -3.57 13.76
C ALA A 279 18.26 -2.87 12.68
N ASN A 280 17.72 -2.57 11.50
CA ASN A 280 18.45 -1.89 10.43
C ASN A 280 18.48 -0.38 10.58
N PHE A 281 17.47 0.24 11.20
CA PHE A 281 17.49 1.66 11.51
C PHE A 281 18.68 2.06 12.39
N PHE A 282 19.13 1.15 13.28
CA PHE A 282 20.31 1.36 14.12
C PHE A 282 21.65 1.03 13.45
N ASN A 283 21.64 0.31 12.33
CA ASN A 283 22.86 -0.17 11.66
C ASN A 283 23.22 0.64 10.41
N HIS A 284 22.38 1.58 9.97
CA HIS A 284 22.55 2.23 8.66
C HIS A 284 23.68 3.28 8.58
N PHE A 285 24.45 3.48 9.65
CA PHE A 285 25.60 4.41 9.68
C PHE A 285 26.79 3.84 10.47
N GLN A 286 27.17 2.59 10.21
CA GLN A 286 28.40 1.98 10.71
C GLN A 286 29.61 2.07 9.74
N LYS A 287 29.58 2.98 8.77
CA LYS A 287 30.77 3.33 7.98
C LYS A 287 31.01 4.83 8.03
#